data_AF-A0A1I7IGE0-F1
#
_entry.id   AF-A0A1I7IGE0-F1
#
_cell.length_a   1.000
_cell.length_b   1.000
_cell.length_c   1.000
_cell.angle_alpha   90.00
_cell.angle_beta   90.00
_cell.angle_gamma   90.00
#
_symmetry.space_group_name_H-M   'P 1'
#
loop_
_entity.id
_entity.type
_entity.pdbx_description
1 polymer ?
#
loop_
_entity_poly.entity_id
_entity_poly.type
_entity_poly.pdbx_seq_one_letter_code
_entity_poly.pdbx_strand_id
1 'polypeptide(L)'
;MKKLLAFAIILLLAIAAFDAIDPSDMIVHIGDEEFDGPLGALLGLVFGGVGMLIAAIALTCAAVFVGFLFAGLGILMVVGLALLALVLAAVVAPFMLPLLIPAAIVWFFVARNRRHREQETRHLKEQAV
;
A
#
# COMPACT_ATOMS: atom_id res chain seq x y z
N MET A 1 -43.45 23.20 -8.89
CA MET A 1 -44.20 21.93 -8.81
C MET A 1 -44.26 21.19 -10.16
N LYS A 2 -44.80 21.77 -11.25
CA LYS A 2 -44.98 21.04 -12.55
C LYS A 2 -43.69 20.67 -13.28
N LYS A 3 -42.64 21.48 -13.15
CA LYS A 3 -41.33 21.28 -13.81
C LYS A 3 -40.55 20.09 -13.21
N LEU A 4 -40.66 19.87 -11.90
CA LEU A 4 -40.02 18.76 -11.20
C LEU A 4 -40.69 17.43 -11.56
N LEU A 5 -42.01 17.42 -11.72
CA LEU A 5 -42.76 16.24 -12.16
C LEU A 5 -42.41 15.86 -13.60
N ALA A 6 -42.32 16.83 -14.51
CA ALA A 6 -41.86 16.58 -15.87
C ALA A 6 -40.41 16.07 -15.90
N PHE A 7 -39.52 16.66 -15.08
CA PHE A 7 -38.14 16.23 -14.98
C PHE A 7 -38.02 14.81 -14.40
N ALA A 8 -38.80 14.48 -13.36
CA ALA A 8 -38.84 13.15 -12.77
C ALA A 8 -39.37 12.10 -13.76
N ILE A 9 -40.39 12.45 -14.56
CA ILE A 9 -40.92 11.54 -15.60
C ILE A 9 -39.89 11.33 -16.72
N ILE A 10 -39.22 12.39 -17.17
CA ILE A 10 -38.16 12.28 -18.20
C ILE A 10 -36.98 11.47 -17.67
N LEU A 11 -36.58 11.68 -16.42
CA LEU A 11 -35.53 10.91 -15.75
C LEU A 11 -35.93 9.43 -15.62
N LEU A 12 -37.17 9.16 -15.18
CA LEU A 12 -37.72 7.80 -15.07
C LEU A 12 -37.76 7.10 -16.44
N LEU A 13 -38.15 7.83 -17.49
CA LEU A 13 -38.19 7.31 -18.85
C LEU A 13 -36.79 7.07 -19.41
N ALA A 14 -35.82 7.93 -19.08
CA ALA A 14 -34.43 7.75 -19.46
C ALA A 14 -33.81 6.53 -18.76
N ILE A 15 -34.12 6.31 -17.48
CA ILE A 15 -33.67 5.12 -16.74
C ILE A 15 -34.33 3.86 -17.30
N ALA A 16 -35.64 3.89 -17.61
CA ALA A 16 -36.34 2.80 -18.27
C ALA A 16 -35.77 2.49 -19.67
N ALA A 17 -35.36 3.53 -20.42
CA ALA A 17 -34.73 3.36 -21.72
C ALA A 17 -33.32 2.77 -21.60
N PHE A 18 -32.56 3.18 -20.58
CA PHE A 18 -31.23 2.61 -20.30
C PHE A 18 -31.33 1.14 -19.89
N ASP A 19 -32.29 0.79 -19.03
CA ASP A 19 -32.61 -0.58 -18.63
C ASP A 19 -33.03 -1.46 -19.82
N ALA A 20 -33.78 -0.90 -20.77
CA ALA A 20 -34.16 -1.60 -21.99
C ALA A 20 -33.02 -1.76 -23.02
N ILE A 21 -31.99 -0.90 -22.98
CA ILE A 21 -30.84 -0.93 -23.91
C ILE A 21 -29.73 -1.83 -23.38
N ASP A 22 -29.49 -1.80 -22.08
CA ASP A 22 -28.58 -2.70 -21.39
C ASP A 22 -29.40 -3.37 -20.28
N PRO A 23 -29.95 -4.58 -20.51
CA PRO A 23 -30.56 -5.40 -19.48
C PRO A 23 -29.42 -5.97 -18.61
N SER A 24 -28.64 -5.04 -18.05
CA SER A 24 -27.70 -5.32 -17.00
C SER A 24 -28.55 -5.81 -15.84
N ASP A 25 -28.27 -7.04 -15.43
CA ASP A 25 -28.94 -7.87 -14.42
C ASP A 25 -28.85 -7.23 -13.02
N MET A 26 -29.19 -5.95 -12.90
CA MET A 26 -29.07 -5.13 -11.70
C MET A 26 -30.31 -5.34 -10.84
N ILE A 27 -30.58 -6.61 -10.54
CA ILE A 27 -31.66 -7.06 -9.68
C ILE A 27 -31.25 -6.76 -8.24
N VAL A 28 -31.84 -5.71 -7.66
CA VAL A 28 -31.65 -5.38 -6.25
C VAL A 28 -32.69 -6.15 -5.44
N HIS A 29 -32.31 -7.33 -4.95
CA HIS A 29 -33.16 -8.11 -4.03
C HIS A 29 -33.23 -7.41 -2.66
N ILE A 30 -34.38 -6.80 -2.34
CA ILE A 30 -34.70 -6.31 -0.99
C ILE A 30 -35.73 -7.29 -0.40
N GLY A 31 -35.24 -8.35 0.26
CA GLY A 31 -36.10 -9.41 0.81
C GLY A 31 -36.43 -10.51 -0.21
N ASP A 32 -37.68 -10.97 -0.23
CA ASP A 32 -38.19 -12.00 -1.16
C ASP A 32 -38.92 -11.37 -2.37
N GLU A 33 -38.95 -10.03 -2.45
CA GLU A 33 -39.61 -9.28 -3.53
C GLU A 33 -38.57 -8.75 -4.52
N GLU A 34 -38.71 -9.16 -5.78
CA GLU A 34 -37.89 -8.68 -6.90
C GLU A 34 -38.37 -7.29 -7.33
N PHE A 35 -37.59 -6.26 -6.98
CA PHE A 35 -37.81 -4.90 -7.48
C PHE A 35 -37.19 -4.77 -8.87
N ASP A 36 -37.93 -5.25 -9.87
CA ASP A 36 -37.53 -5.17 -11.27
C ASP A 36 -38.06 -3.88 -11.93
N GLY A 37 -37.21 -3.21 -12.71
CA GLY A 37 -37.54 -1.99 -13.46
C GLY A 37 -36.90 -0.67 -12.95
N PRO A 38 -37.38 0.51 -13.45
CA PRO A 38 -36.66 1.79 -13.34
C PRO A 38 -36.43 2.29 -11.90
N LEU A 39 -37.27 1.86 -10.97
CA LEU A 39 -37.12 2.16 -9.55
C LEU A 39 -36.07 1.26 -8.87
N GLY A 40 -35.94 0.00 -9.33
CA GLY A 40 -34.88 -0.92 -8.91
C GLY A 40 -33.50 -0.42 -9.34
N ALA A 41 -33.37 0.05 -10.59
CA ALA A 41 -32.15 0.68 -11.08
C ALA A 41 -31.76 1.94 -10.29
N LEU A 42 -32.73 2.80 -9.94
CA LEU A 42 -32.50 3.98 -9.08
C LEU A 42 -32.03 3.60 -7.68
N LEU A 43 -32.66 2.59 -7.07
CA LEU A 43 -32.27 2.10 -5.75
C LEU A 43 -30.89 1.44 -5.80
N GLY A 44 -30.59 0.66 -6.83
CA GLY A 44 -29.29 0.04 -7.06
C GLY A 44 -28.18 1.06 -7.28
N LEU A 45 -28.46 2.14 -8.02
CA LEU A 45 -27.49 3.20 -8.26
C LEU A 45 -27.22 4.05 -7.00
N VAL A 46 -28.25 4.29 -6.19
CA VAL A 46 -28.11 4.99 -4.90
C VAL A 46 -27.41 4.11 -3.87
N PHE A 47 -27.86 2.88 -3.64
CA PHE A 47 -27.24 1.97 -2.67
C PHE A 47 -25.85 1.51 -3.10
N GLY A 48 -25.68 1.18 -4.38
CA GLY A 48 -24.38 0.84 -4.96
C GLY A 48 -23.42 2.02 -4.95
N GLY A 49 -23.89 3.22 -5.32
CA GLY A 49 -23.08 4.45 -5.29
C GLY A 49 -22.66 4.86 -3.88
N VAL A 50 -23.59 4.85 -2.92
CA VAL A 50 -23.30 5.15 -1.50
C VAL A 50 -22.42 4.06 -0.89
N GLY A 51 -22.68 2.79 -1.20
CA GLY A 51 -21.87 1.65 -0.77
C GLY A 51 -20.42 1.75 -1.27
N MET A 52 -20.22 2.15 -2.53
CA MET A 52 -18.91 2.36 -3.13
C MET A 52 -18.13 3.49 -2.43
N LEU A 53 -18.82 4.59 -2.09
CA LEU A 53 -18.24 5.72 -1.33
C LEU A 53 -17.78 5.27 0.06
N ILE A 54 -18.63 4.55 0.79
CA ILE A 54 -18.29 4.03 2.12
C ILE A 54 -17.13 3.03 2.02
N ALA A 55 -17.17 2.13 1.04
CA ALA A 55 -16.10 1.16 0.80
C ALA A 55 -14.76 1.84 0.47
N ALA A 56 -14.76 2.89 -0.36
CA ALA A 56 -13.56 3.64 -0.69
C ALA A 56 -12.94 4.31 0.54
N ILE A 57 -13.76 4.89 1.41
CA ILE A 57 -13.29 5.52 2.66
C ILE A 57 -12.71 4.45 3.58
N ALA A 58 -13.41 3.33 3.77
CA ALA A 58 -12.96 2.23 4.61
C ALA A 58 -11.65 1.60 4.10
N LEU A 59 -11.54 1.36 2.78
CA LEU A 59 -10.33 0.85 2.14
C LEU A 59 -9.16 1.81 2.27
N THR A 60 -9.40 3.11 2.13
CA THR A 60 -8.36 4.13 2.31
C THR A 60 -7.85 4.12 3.76
N CYS A 61 -8.76 4.05 4.74
CA CYS A 61 -8.41 3.93 6.15
C CYS A 61 -7.59 2.66 6.43
N ALA A 62 -8.05 1.51 5.91
CA ALA A 62 -7.35 0.24 6.04
C ALA A 62 -5.95 0.28 5.38
N ALA A 63 -5.84 0.89 4.19
CA ALA A 63 -4.57 1.01 3.48
C ALA A 63 -3.55 1.84 4.27
N VAL A 64 -3.98 2.96 4.87
CA VAL A 64 -3.11 3.77 5.73
C VAL A 64 -2.67 2.97 6.96
N PHE A 65 -3.59 2.24 7.61
CA PHE A 65 -3.26 1.41 8.76
C PHE A 65 -2.25 0.32 8.42
N VAL A 66 -2.47 -0.41 7.32
CA VAL A 66 -1.55 -1.44 6.84
C VAL A 66 -0.19 -0.84 6.47
N GLY A 67 -0.15 0.33 5.82
CA GLY A 67 1.10 1.04 5.52
C GLY A 67 1.88 1.39 6.80
N PHE A 68 1.19 1.85 7.84
CA PHE A 68 1.80 2.14 9.13
C PHE A 68 2.30 0.87 9.84
N LEU A 69 1.52 -0.22 9.79
CA LEU A 69 1.95 -1.51 10.33
C LEU A 69 3.19 -2.02 9.61
N PHE A 70 3.25 -1.92 8.29
CA PHE A 70 4.41 -2.37 7.52
C PHE A 70 5.65 -1.54 7.82
N ALA A 71 5.50 -0.22 7.97
CA ALA A 71 6.57 0.65 8.42
C ALA A 71 7.06 0.29 9.84
N GLY A 72 6.13 0.03 10.77
CA GLY A 72 6.45 -0.38 12.13
C GLY A 72 7.12 -1.75 12.21
N LEU A 73 6.61 -2.74 11.49
CA LEU A 73 7.15 -4.10 11.44
C LEU A 73 8.57 -4.13 10.85
N GLY A 74 8.83 -3.33 9.82
CA GLY A 74 10.17 -3.21 9.25
C GLY A 74 11.18 -2.70 10.26
N ILE A 75 10.84 -1.63 10.98
CA ILE A 75 11.69 -1.05 12.03
C ILE A 75 11.88 -2.06 13.18
N LEU A 76 10.82 -2.74 13.61
CA LEU A 76 10.87 -3.76 14.64
C LEU A 76 11.82 -4.91 14.27
N MET A 77 11.80 -5.32 13.00
CA MET A 77 12.68 -6.37 12.49
C MET A 77 14.16 -5.96 12.55
N VAL A 78 14.48 -4.75 12.07
CA VAL A 78 15.85 -4.22 12.09
C VAL A 78 16.36 -4.04 13.53
N VAL A 79 15.53 -3.48 14.41
CA VAL A 79 15.88 -3.29 15.82
C VAL A 79 16.03 -4.64 16.52
N GLY A 80 15.15 -5.60 16.24
CA GLY A 80 15.23 -6.96 16.77
C GLY A 80 16.53 -7.67 16.36
N LEU A 81 16.91 -7.59 15.08
CA LEU A 81 18.19 -8.12 14.59
C LEU A 81 19.39 -7.42 15.21
N ALA A 82 19.35 -6.10 15.34
CA ALA A 82 20.43 -5.34 15.97
C ALA A 82 20.60 -5.70 17.45
N LEU A 83 19.50 -5.84 18.19
CA LEU A 83 19.54 -6.31 19.58
C LEU A 83 20.02 -7.75 19.68
N LEU A 84 19.57 -8.65 18.80
CA LEU A 84 20.05 -10.03 18.78
C LEU A 84 21.56 -10.10 18.48
N ALA A 85 22.05 -9.30 17.53
CA ALA A 85 23.47 -9.17 17.24
C ALA A 85 24.25 -8.60 18.42
N LEU A 86 23.70 -7.61 19.13
CA LEU A 86 24.31 -7.04 20.33
C LEU A 86 24.38 -8.07 21.48
N VAL A 87 23.33 -8.86 21.67
CA VAL A 87 23.30 -9.94 22.67
C VAL A 87 24.31 -11.03 22.32
N LEU A 88 24.36 -11.47 21.06
CA LEU A 88 25.38 -12.40 20.60
C LEU A 88 26.79 -11.81 20.79
N ALA A 89 26.99 -10.55 20.44
CA ALA A 89 28.27 -9.87 20.65
C ALA A 89 28.62 -9.79 22.12
N ALA A 90 27.68 -9.54 23.03
CA ALA A 90 27.92 -9.51 24.47
C ALA A 90 28.26 -10.91 25.04
N VAL A 91 27.66 -11.97 24.50
CA VAL A 91 27.98 -13.36 24.87
C VAL A 91 29.34 -13.80 24.31
N VAL A 92 29.67 -13.38 23.09
CA VAL A 92 30.94 -13.73 22.43
C VAL A 92 32.09 -12.82 22.88
N ALA A 93 31.84 -11.57 23.30
CA ALA A 93 32.83 -10.60 23.76
C ALA A 93 33.80 -11.12 24.84
N PRO A 94 33.36 -11.83 25.90
CA PRO A 94 34.30 -12.43 26.85
C PRO A 94 35.20 -13.50 26.21
N PHE A 95 34.79 -14.11 25.09
CA PHE A 95 35.55 -15.08 24.30
C PHE A 95 36.36 -14.46 23.14
N MET A 96 35.96 -13.27 22.66
CA MET A 96 36.59 -12.56 21.54
C MET A 96 37.64 -11.54 21.97
N LEU A 97 37.77 -11.20 23.25
CA LEU A 97 38.83 -10.32 23.74
C LEU A 97 40.27 -10.76 23.33
N PRO A 98 40.60 -12.07 23.21
CA PRO A 98 41.87 -12.51 22.64
C PRO A 98 41.90 -12.50 21.10
N LEU A 99 40.75 -12.67 20.43
CA LEU A 99 40.64 -12.96 18.99
C LEU A 99 40.24 -11.73 18.14
N LEU A 100 39.70 -10.68 18.75
CA LEU A 100 39.23 -9.45 18.09
C LEU A 100 40.39 -8.55 17.66
N ILE A 101 41.53 -8.62 18.36
CA ILE A 101 42.76 -7.90 18.02
C ILE A 101 43.23 -8.24 16.58
N PRO A 102 43.42 -9.53 16.19
CA PRO A 102 43.83 -9.87 14.82
C PRO A 102 42.76 -9.59 13.77
N ALA A 103 41.47 -9.78 14.07
CA ALA A 103 40.38 -9.53 13.12
C ALA A 103 40.22 -8.03 12.80
N ALA A 104 40.37 -7.15 13.81
CA ALA A 104 40.32 -5.70 13.62
C ALA A 104 41.47 -5.17 12.74
N ILE A 105 42.66 -5.77 12.83
CA ILE A 105 43.83 -5.41 12.00
C ILE A 105 43.56 -5.75 10.53
N VAL A 106 43.02 -6.94 10.24
CA VAL A 106 42.71 -7.36 8.86
C VAL A 106 41.63 -6.47 8.24
N TRP A 107 40.57 -6.15 8.99
CA TRP A 107 39.53 -5.25 8.49
C TRP A 107 40.07 -3.83 8.28
N PHE A 108 40.88 -3.30 9.20
CA PHE A 108 41.50 -1.99 9.03
C PHE A 108 42.33 -1.90 7.74
N PHE A 109 43.10 -2.95 7.42
CA PHE A 109 43.87 -3.03 6.17
C PHE A 109 42.98 -3.11 4.92
N VAL A 110 41.94 -3.94 4.92
CA VAL A 110 41.04 -4.10 3.76
C VAL A 110 40.20 -2.86 3.52
N ALA A 111 39.70 -2.21 4.59
CA ALA A 111 38.94 -0.97 4.51
C ALA A 111 39.80 0.19 3.99
N ARG A 112 41.07 0.27 4.39
CA ARG A 112 42.02 1.26 3.89
C ARG A 112 42.32 1.05 2.40
N ASN A 113 42.55 -0.19 1.97
CA ASN A 113 42.86 -0.51 0.58
C ASN A 113 41.70 -0.21 -0.39
N ARG A 114 40.44 -0.41 0.03
CA ARG A 114 39.27 0.01 -0.78
C ARG A 114 39.22 1.52 -1.01
N ARG A 115 39.50 2.33 0.02
CA ARG A 115 39.50 3.79 -0.09
C ARG A 115 40.60 4.32 -1.01
N HIS A 116 41.78 3.69 -1.05
CA HIS A 116 42.84 4.08 -1.97
C HIS A 116 42.50 3.76 -3.44
N ARG A 117 41.87 2.61 -3.72
CA ARG A 117 41.46 2.22 -5.09
C ARG A 117 40.32 3.08 -5.64
N GLU A 118 39.42 3.54 -4.77
CA GLU A 118 38.33 4.47 -5.13
C GLU A 118 38.83 5.89 -5.45
N GLN A 119 39.96 6.31 -4.87
CA GLN A 119 40.61 7.59 -5.18
C GLN A 119 41.37 7.51 -6.50
N GLU A 120 42.11 6.43 -6.74
CA GLU A 120 42.88 6.21 -7.97
C GLU A 120 41.97 6.15 -9.22
N THR A 121 40.80 5.51 -9.11
CA THR A 121 39.80 5.47 -10.19
C THR A 121 39.09 6.82 -10.44
N ARG A 122 39.09 7.75 -9.47
CA ARG A 122 38.58 9.11 -9.68
C ARG A 122 39.59 9.98 -10.43
N HIS A 123 40.87 9.88 -10.09
CA HIS A 123 41.93 10.62 -10.79
C HIS A 123 42.07 10.22 -12.26
N LEU A 124 41.88 8.94 -12.59
CA LEU A 124 41.86 8.48 -13.99
C LEU A 124 40.64 8.99 -14.79
N LYS A 125 39.52 9.26 -14.12
CA LYS A 125 38.34 9.83 -14.77
C LYS A 125 38.45 11.34 -14.97
N GLU A 126 39.13 12.04 -14.07
CA GLU A 126 39.35 13.48 -14.15
C GLU A 126 40.41 13.86 -15.19
N GLN A 127 41.37 12.97 -15.48
CA GLN A 127 42.35 13.14 -16.55
C GLN A 127 41.86 12.74 -17.95
N ALA A 128 40.67 12.12 -18.05
CA ALA A 128 40.09 11.66 -19.31
C ALA A 128 38.97 12.58 -19.86
N VAL A 129 38.80 13.77 -19.26
CA VAL A 129 37.85 14.83 -19.68
C VAL A 129 38.61 16.02 -20.23
#